data_AF-A0A2S7NSL5-F1
#
_entry.id   AF-A0A2S7NSL5-F1
#
_cell.length_a   1.000
_cell.length_b   1.000
_cell.length_c   1.000
_cell.angle_alpha   90.00
_cell.angle_beta   90.00
_cell.angle_gamma   90.00
#
_symmetry.space_group_name_H-M   'P 1'
#
loop_
_entity.id
_entity.type
_entity.pdbx_description
1 polymer ?
#
loop_
_entity_poly.entity_id
_entity_poly.type
_entity_poly.pdbx_seq_one_letter_code
_entity_poly.pdbx_strand_id
1 'polypeptide(L)'
;MFLDVYWGLEDRKNIPQLVAKVDPGNIASAKIVERIGGRKGEVLKEEYKRKVDEGKRDLVCWYFDRPGTSSKDGEKEVDVRETSGW
;
A
#
# COMPACT_ATOMS: atom_id res chain seq x y z
N MET A 1 3.91 14.59 -10.23
CA MET A 1 4.09 13.98 -8.88
C MET A 1 5.19 12.92 -8.97
N PHE A 2 5.84 12.50 -7.86
CA PHE A 2 6.94 11.50 -7.92
C PHE A 2 6.53 10.20 -8.64
N LEU A 3 5.31 9.69 -8.38
CA LEU A 3 4.81 8.47 -8.99
C LEU A 3 4.70 8.59 -10.52
N ASP A 4 4.18 9.71 -11.04
CA ASP A 4 4.08 9.92 -12.50
C ASP A 4 5.45 9.86 -13.17
N VAL A 5 6.46 10.49 -12.54
CA VAL A 5 7.84 10.47 -13.04
C VAL A 5 8.39 9.06 -12.98
N TYR A 6 8.25 8.36 -11.84
CA TYR A 6 8.75 7.00 -11.67
C TYR A 6 8.17 6.03 -12.70
N TRP A 7 6.85 6.06 -12.91
CA TRP A 7 6.17 5.17 -13.85
C TRP A 7 6.49 5.46 -15.31
N GLY A 8 6.83 6.71 -15.63
CA GLY A 8 7.25 7.14 -16.97
C GLY A 8 8.69 6.79 -17.34
N LEU A 9 9.50 6.26 -16.42
CA LEU A 9 10.88 5.83 -16.73
C LEU A 9 10.87 4.49 -17.48
N GLU A 10 11.48 4.48 -18.68
CA GLU A 10 11.55 3.30 -19.55
C GLU A 10 12.25 2.11 -18.85
N ASP A 11 13.33 2.38 -18.11
CA ASP A 11 14.07 1.36 -17.34
C ASP A 11 13.26 0.74 -16.20
N ARG A 12 12.10 1.32 -15.86
CA ARG A 12 11.19 0.85 -14.81
C ARG A 12 9.92 0.23 -15.38
N LYS A 13 9.80 0.07 -16.70
CA LYS A 13 8.58 -0.45 -17.36
C LYS A 13 8.13 -1.82 -16.87
N ASN A 14 9.07 -2.65 -16.45
CA ASN A 14 8.82 -4.02 -15.98
C ASN A 14 8.52 -4.11 -14.48
N ILE A 15 8.50 -2.98 -13.75
CA ILE A 15 8.16 -2.98 -12.32
C ILE A 15 6.63 -2.89 -12.20
N PRO A 16 5.94 -3.92 -11.67
CA PRO A 16 4.48 -3.94 -11.60
C PRO A 16 3.94 -3.21 -10.37
N GLN A 17 4.75 -3.05 -9.32
CA GLN A 17 4.31 -2.50 -8.04
C GLN A 17 5.47 -1.84 -7.31
N LEU A 18 5.16 -0.76 -6.59
CA LEU A 18 6.04 -0.12 -5.62
C LEU A 18 5.53 -0.39 -4.20
N VAL A 19 6.46 -0.46 -3.24
CA VAL A 19 6.14 -0.59 -1.82
C VAL A 19 6.78 0.55 -1.05
N ALA A 20 5.96 1.33 -0.34
CA ALA A 20 6.43 2.26 0.68
C ALA A 20 6.28 1.61 2.06
N LYS A 21 7.36 1.57 2.84
CA LYS A 21 7.33 1.11 4.23
C LYS A 21 7.35 2.32 5.17
N VAL A 22 6.33 2.44 6.03
CA VAL A 22 6.13 3.61 6.88
C VAL A 22 6.05 3.18 8.35
N ASP A 23 6.79 3.85 9.23
CA ASP A 23 6.64 3.71 10.69
C ASP A 23 5.19 4.02 11.09
N PRO A 24 4.46 3.12 11.79
CA PRO A 24 3.08 3.37 12.23
C PRO A 24 2.91 4.67 13.04
N GLY A 25 3.95 5.10 13.76
CA GLY A 25 3.97 6.36 14.51
C GLY A 25 4.21 7.61 13.63
N ASN A 26 4.63 7.44 12.38
CA ASN A 26 4.79 8.55 11.44
C ASN A 26 3.47 8.86 10.71
N ILE A 27 2.57 9.50 11.43
CA ILE A 27 1.22 9.86 10.96
C ILE A 27 1.25 10.74 9.71
N ALA A 28 2.25 11.63 9.60
CA ALA A 28 2.36 12.53 8.45
C ALA A 28 2.65 11.75 7.15
N SER A 29 3.61 10.84 7.18
CA SER A 29 3.92 9.99 6.04
C SER A 29 2.76 9.04 5.71
N ALA A 30 2.08 8.48 6.72
CA ALA A 30 0.90 7.62 6.52
C ALA A 30 -0.20 8.35 5.74
N LYS A 31 -0.54 9.58 6.15
CA LYS A 31 -1.53 10.41 5.43
C LYS A 31 -1.12 10.72 4.00
N ILE A 32 0.18 10.95 3.75
CA ILE A 32 0.67 11.22 2.40
C ILE A 32 0.48 9.99 1.52
N VAL A 33 0.98 8.81 1.94
CA VAL A 33 0.93 7.59 1.13
C VAL A 33 -0.51 7.15 0.85
N GLU A 34 -1.41 7.30 1.81
CA GLU A 34 -2.84 7.06 1.64
C GLU A 34 -3.44 8.03 0.61
N ARG A 35 -3.21 9.34 0.76
CA ARG A 35 -3.73 10.37 -0.15
C ARG A 35 -3.28 10.19 -1.60
N ILE A 36 -2.06 9.71 -1.83
CA ILE A 36 -1.53 9.49 -3.19
C ILE A 36 -1.88 8.11 -3.77
N GLY A 37 -2.82 7.38 -3.16
CA GLY A 37 -3.38 6.15 -3.70
C GLY A 37 -2.70 4.86 -3.25
N GLY A 38 -1.91 4.91 -2.18
CA GLY A 38 -1.28 3.70 -1.61
C GLY A 38 -2.34 2.80 -0.99
N ARG A 39 -2.33 1.52 -1.34
CA ARG A 39 -3.16 0.50 -0.69
C ARG A 39 -2.44 -0.01 0.55
N LYS A 40 -3.07 0.17 1.71
CA LYS A 40 -2.51 -0.33 2.98
C LYS A 40 -2.38 -1.84 2.95
N GLY A 41 -1.22 -2.32 3.34
CA GLY A 41 -0.80 -3.71 3.28
C GLY A 41 -0.53 -4.32 4.65
N GLU A 42 0.41 -5.26 4.64
CA GLU A 42 0.89 -5.95 5.82
C GLU A 42 1.64 -5.03 6.79
N VAL A 43 1.66 -5.43 8.06
CA VAL A 43 2.50 -4.81 9.10
C VAL A 43 3.65 -5.78 9.38
N LEU A 44 4.87 -5.33 9.09
CA LEU A 44 6.10 -6.02 9.41
C LEU A 44 6.47 -5.70 10.85
N LYS A 45 6.33 -6.69 11.75
CA LYS A 45 6.58 -6.51 13.18
C LYS A 45 8.07 -6.55 13.49
N GLU A 46 8.53 -5.67 14.36
CA GLU A 46 9.91 -5.62 14.85
C GLU A 46 10.97 -5.65 13.72
N GLU A 47 10.68 -4.96 12.61
CA GLU A 47 11.42 -5.06 11.35
C GLU A 47 12.73 -4.25 11.36
N TYR A 48 12.77 -3.11 12.06
CA TYR A 48 13.95 -2.24 12.04
C TYR A 48 14.26 -1.62 13.40
N LYS A 49 15.52 -1.24 13.60
CA LYS A 49 16.00 -0.55 14.79
C LYS A 49 16.59 0.79 14.40
N ARG A 50 16.15 1.87 15.05
CA ARG A 50 16.81 3.18 14.94
C ARG A 50 17.90 3.28 15.99
N LYS A 51 18.96 4.04 15.70
CA LYS A 51 20.08 4.26 16.63
C LYS A 51 19.65 4.87 17.97
N VAL A 52 18.54 5.62 17.96
CA VAL A 52 18.02 6.39 19.11
C VAL A 52 16.96 5.66 19.92
N ASP A 53 16.44 4.52 19.46
CA ASP A 53 15.40 3.79 20.18
C ASP A 53 15.98 2.57 20.91
N GLU A 54 15.38 2.27 22.06
CA GLU A 54 15.46 0.93 22.63
C GLU A 54 14.43 0.03 21.94
N GLY A 55 14.87 -1.17 21.51
CA GLY A 55 14.02 -2.14 20.82
C GLY A 55 13.93 -1.96 19.30
N LYS A 56 13.16 -2.84 18.67
CA LYS A 56 12.82 -2.79 17.25
C LYS A 56 11.43 -2.18 17.07
N ARG A 57 11.15 -1.67 15.88
CA ARG A 57 9.89 -1.03 15.51
C ARG A 57 9.24 -1.73 14.33
N ASP A 58 7.93 -1.58 14.27
CA ASP A 58 7.09 -2.10 13.19
C ASP A 58 7.13 -1.18 11.96
N LEU A 59 6.83 -1.73 10.79
CA LEU A 59 6.60 -0.97 9.55
C LEU A 59 5.28 -1.39 8.92
N VAL A 60 4.52 -0.43 8.40
CA VAL A 60 3.34 -0.69 7.57
C VAL A 60 3.75 -0.60 6.10
N CYS A 61 3.49 -1.65 5.33
CA CYS A 61 3.64 -1.64 3.88
C CYS A 61 2.45 -0.94 3.21
N TRP A 62 2.73 -0.11 2.21
CA TRP A 62 1.74 0.53 1.35
C TRP A 62 2.11 0.26 -0.10
N TYR A 63 1.19 -0.35 -0.84
CA TYR A 63 1.42 -0.81 -2.20
C TYR A 63 0.86 0.18 -3.22
N PHE A 64 1.64 0.47 -4.25
CA PHE A 64 1.25 1.28 -5.40
C PHE A 64 1.38 0.42 -6.65
N ASP A 65 0.25 -0.03 -7.18
CA ASP A 65 0.22 -0.79 -8.43
C ASP A 65 0.56 0.13 -9.61
N ARG A 66 1.24 -0.40 -10.61
CA ARG A 66 1.52 0.34 -11.85
C ARG A 66 0.18 0.69 -12.51
N PRO A 67 -0.01 1.94 -12.97
CA PRO A 67 -1.22 2.30 -13.69
C PRO A 67 -1.44 1.39 -14.91
N GLY A 68 -2.67 0.88 -15.08
CA GLY A 68 -3.03 -0.04 -16.15
C GLY A 68 -2.74 -1.51 -15.87
N THR A 69 -2.04 -1.85 -14.78
CA THR A 69 -1.94 -3.25 -14.32
C THR A 69 -3.01 -3.47 -13.26
N SER A 70 -4.16 -4.02 -13.64
CA SER A 70 -5.22 -4.34 -12.67
C SER A 70 -4.79 -5.54 -11.81
N SER A 71 -4.41 -5.29 -10.56
CA SER A 71 -4.47 -6.33 -9.52
C SER A 71 -5.94 -6.47 -9.13
N LYS A 72 -6.68 -7.35 -9.80
CA LYS A 72 -8.03 -7.73 -9.40
C LYS A 72 -7.95 -8.53 -8.10
N ASP A 73 -7.86 -7.85 -6.97
CA ASP A 73 -8.07 -8.46 -5.66
C ASP A 73 -8.86 -7.49 -4.78
N GLY A 74 -10.19 -7.68 -4.68
CA GLY A 74 -10.91 -7.20 -3.50
C GLY A 74 -12.38 -6.80 -3.59
N GLU A 75 -12.97 -6.54 -4.75
CA GLU A 75 -14.42 -6.29 -4.82
C GLU A 75 -15.16 -7.59 -5.14
N LYS A 76 -15.52 -8.35 -4.09
CA LYS A 76 -16.67 -9.24 -4.20
C LYS A 76 -17.91 -8.37 -4.16
N GLU A 77 -18.49 -8.14 -5.33
CA GLU A 77 -19.87 -7.71 -5.48
C GLU A 77 -20.77 -8.70 -4.72
N VAL A 78 -21.40 -8.23 -3.65
CA VAL A 78 -22.36 -9.02 -2.89
C VAL A 78 -23.68 -8.94 -3.66
N ASP A 79 -23.96 -9.95 -4.48
CA ASP A 79 -25.26 -10.11 -5.12
C ASP A 79 -26.29 -10.47 -4.04
N VAL A 80 -26.96 -9.46 -3.48
CA VAL A 80 -28.09 -9.66 -2.57
C VAL A 80 -29.29 -10.04 -3.43
N ARG A 81 -29.34 -11.32 -3.83
CA ARG A 81 -30.60 -11.92 -4.27
C ARG A 81 -31.42 -12.27 -3.04
N GLU A 82 -32.40 -11.39 -2.82
CA GLU A 82 -33.70 -11.61 -2.20
C GLU A 82 -33.86 -12.97 -1.50
N THR A 83 -33.75 -12.96 -0.17
CA THR A 83 -34.44 -13.96 0.65
C THR A 83 -35.93 -13.60 0.68
N SER A 84 -36.67 -14.03 -0.33
CA SER A 84 -38.12 -14.12 -0.23
C SER A 84 -38.47 -15.28 0.70
N GLY A 85 -38.85 -14.97 1.93
CA GLY A 85 -39.50 -15.93 2.81
C GLY A 85 -40.87 -16.32 2.27
N TRP A 86 -41.23 -17.59 2.43
CA TRP A 86 -42.53 -18.15 2.82
C TRP A 86 -42.28 -19.54 3.40
#